data_AF-A0A851TQ52-F1
#
_entry.id   AF-A0A851TQ52-F1
#
_cell.length_a   1.000
_cell.length_b   1.000
_cell.length_c   1.000
_cell.angle_alpha   90.00
_cell.angle_beta   90.00
_cell.angle_gamma   90.00
#
_symmetry.space_group_name_H-M   'P 1'
#
loop_
_entity.id
_entity.type
_entity.pdbx_description
1 polymer ?
#
loop_
_entity_poly.entity_id
_entity_poly.type
_entity_poly.pdbx_seq_one_letter_code
_entity_poly.pdbx_strand_id
1 'polypeptide(L)'
;ETVTMAVPYSEYGPHVGDQDALKLTVSGTVEETGQVVAKELRVRLRTPDLTLTLLGPAVVGQETQVQVVFQNPLPEPLKGTVLRMEGSGLSCPKPVAV
;
A
#
# COMPACT_ATOMS: atom_id res chain seq x y z
N GLU A 1 -13.54 -27.82 -12.13
CA GLU A 1 -12.69 -28.02 -10.95
C GLU A 1 -12.08 -26.68 -10.55
N THR A 2 -11.80 -26.45 -9.28
CA THR A 2 -11.24 -25.18 -8.77
C THR A 2 -9.92 -25.46 -8.09
N VAL A 3 -8.85 -24.80 -8.54
CA VAL A 3 -7.52 -24.88 -7.93
C VAL A 3 -7.24 -23.57 -7.20
N THR A 4 -6.77 -23.67 -5.95
CA THR A 4 -6.45 -22.52 -5.10
C THR A 4 -4.96 -22.48 -4.83
N MET A 5 -4.36 -21.30 -4.95
CA MET A 5 -2.96 -21.04 -4.58
C MET A 5 -2.92 -19.95 -3.51
N ALA A 6 -2.33 -20.26 -2.35
CA ALA A 6 -2.05 -19.28 -1.32
C ALA A 6 -0.71 -18.58 -1.61
N VAL A 7 -0.67 -17.26 -1.44
CA VAL A 7 0.53 -16.44 -1.69
C VAL A 7 0.82 -15.64 -0.41
N PRO A 8 1.71 -16.12 0.48
CA PRO A 8 1.98 -15.48 1.77
C PRO A 8 2.89 -14.25 1.63
N TYR A 9 2.75 -13.27 2.52
CA TYR A 9 3.56 -12.05 2.53
C TYR A 9 5.07 -12.34 2.60
N SER A 10 5.50 -13.39 3.29
CA SER A 10 6.91 -13.77 3.38
C SER A 10 7.55 -14.10 2.02
N GLU A 11 6.77 -14.56 1.03
CA GLU A 11 7.28 -14.90 -0.29
C GLU A 11 7.40 -13.68 -1.20
N TYR A 12 6.39 -12.81 -1.21
CA TYR A 12 6.38 -11.66 -2.12
C TYR A 12 6.93 -10.37 -1.48
N GLY A 13 6.80 -10.20 -0.17
CA GLY A 13 7.17 -9.00 0.59
C GLY A 13 8.56 -8.44 0.28
N PRO A 14 9.63 -9.25 0.30
CA PRO A 14 10.99 -8.79 -0.05
C PRO A 14 11.14 -8.27 -1.47
N HIS A 15 10.21 -8.63 -2.36
CA HIS A 15 10.23 -8.30 -3.79
C HIS A 15 9.24 -7.18 -4.14
N VAL A 16 8.43 -6.71 -3.18
CA VAL A 16 7.40 -5.69 -3.43
C VAL A 16 8.03 -4.35 -3.79
N GLY A 17 9.16 -3.95 -3.19
CA GLY A 17 9.88 -2.72 -3.53
C GLY A 17 8.95 -1.53 -3.87
N ASP A 18 9.15 -0.94 -5.05
CA ASP A 18 8.25 0.09 -5.64
C ASP A 18 7.12 -0.52 -6.51
N GLN A 19 7.06 -1.85 -6.65
CA GLN A 19 6.05 -2.53 -7.44
C GLN A 19 4.71 -2.49 -6.69
N ASP A 20 3.74 -1.75 -7.24
CA ASP A 20 2.39 -1.61 -6.69
C ASP A 20 1.48 -2.82 -7.00
N ALA A 21 2.02 -3.92 -7.56
CA ALA A 21 1.22 -5.05 -8.00
C ALA A 21 1.96 -6.39 -8.08
N LEU A 22 1.24 -7.47 -7.77
CA LEU A 22 1.60 -8.85 -8.06
C LEU A 22 1.09 -9.24 -9.46
N LYS A 23 1.92 -9.95 -10.22
CA LYS A 23 1.55 -10.50 -11.53
C LYS A 23 1.50 -12.03 -11.45
N LEU A 24 0.33 -12.59 -11.61
CA LEU A 24 0.07 -14.02 -11.55
C LEU A 24 -0.27 -14.53 -12.95
N THR A 25 0.40 -15.58 -13.40
CA THR A 25 0.13 -16.22 -14.69
C THR A 25 -0.24 -17.67 -14.45
N VAL A 26 -1.34 -18.11 -15.04
CA VAL A 26 -1.76 -19.52 -15.05
C VAL A 26 -1.79 -20.01 -16.48
N SER A 27 -1.31 -21.22 -16.71
CA SER A 27 -1.42 -21.91 -17.99
C SER A 27 -1.85 -23.35 -17.78
N GLY A 28 -2.70 -23.85 -18.65
CA GLY A 28 -3.13 -25.24 -18.69
C GLY A 28 -3.01 -25.81 -20.09
N THR A 29 -2.66 -27.08 -20.18
CA THR A 29 -2.57 -27.83 -21.44
C THR A 29 -3.69 -28.84 -21.48
N VAL A 30 -4.41 -28.89 -22.60
CA VAL A 30 -5.43 -29.91 -22.85
C VAL A 30 -4.74 -31.07 -23.56
N GLU A 31 -4.61 -32.21 -22.89
CA GLU A 31 -3.85 -33.36 -23.41
C GLU A 31 -4.47 -33.92 -24.70
N GLU A 32 -5.80 -33.91 -24.80
CA GLU A 32 -6.53 -34.48 -25.94
C GLU A 32 -6.39 -33.66 -27.23
N THR A 33 -6.25 -32.34 -27.12
CA THR A 33 -6.17 -31.43 -28.27
C THR A 33 -4.80 -30.80 -28.47
N GLY A 34 -3.90 -30.93 -27.48
CA GLY A 34 -2.60 -30.26 -27.45
C GLY A 34 -2.68 -28.74 -27.28
N GLN A 35 -3.86 -28.17 -27.03
CA GLN A 35 -4.03 -26.74 -26.90
C GLN A 35 -3.52 -26.24 -25.54
N VAL A 36 -2.84 -25.09 -25.55
CA VAL A 36 -2.41 -24.39 -24.34
C VAL A 36 -3.29 -23.17 -24.13
N VAL A 37 -3.88 -23.05 -22.94
CA VAL A 37 -4.64 -21.90 -22.50
C VAL A 37 -3.84 -21.18 -21.43
N ALA A 38 -3.70 -19.87 -21.51
CA ALA A 38 -3.03 -19.07 -20.49
C ALA A 38 -3.86 -17.85 -20.11
N LYS A 39 -3.74 -17.42 -18.86
CA LYS A 39 -4.37 -16.20 -18.34
C LYS A 39 -3.44 -15.50 -17.37
N GLU A 40 -3.45 -14.18 -17.41
CA GLU A 40 -2.72 -13.32 -16.47
C GLU A 40 -3.71 -12.56 -15.57
N LEU A 41 -3.34 -12.40 -14.31
CA LEU A 41 -4.03 -11.58 -13.32
C LEU A 41 -3.02 -10.63 -12.67
N ARG A 42 -3.35 -9.34 -12.66
CA ARG A 42 -2.55 -8.32 -11.99
C ARG A 42 -3.30 -7.83 -10.75
N VAL A 43 -2.73 -8.05 -9.57
CA VAL A 43 -3.31 -7.70 -8.28
C VAL A 43 -2.55 -6.52 -7.71
N ARG A 44 -3.20 -5.35 -7.58
CA ARG A 44 -2.55 -4.20 -6.95
C ARG A 44 -2.44 -4.39 -5.44
N LEU A 45 -1.25 -4.16 -4.91
CA LEU A 45 -0.98 -4.08 -3.48
C LEU A 45 -1.44 -2.70 -3.00
N ARG A 46 -2.29 -2.68 -1.98
CA ARG A 46 -2.82 -1.41 -1.46
C ARG A 46 -1.82 -0.79 -0.50
N THR A 47 -1.44 0.45 -0.78
CA THR A 47 -0.81 1.31 0.21
C THR A 47 -1.84 1.66 1.29
N PRO A 48 -1.47 1.58 2.58
CA PRO A 48 -2.37 1.98 3.67
C PRO A 48 -2.69 3.48 3.56
N ASP A 49 -3.93 3.83 3.89
CA ASP A 49 -4.38 5.21 3.91
C ASP A 49 -3.81 5.95 5.13
N LEU A 50 -3.57 7.25 4.96
CA LEU A 50 -3.27 8.19 6.04
C LEU A 50 -4.51 9.00 6.35
N THR A 51 -4.92 9.01 7.61
CA THR A 51 -6.08 9.81 8.06
C THR A 51 -5.60 11.11 8.66
N LEU A 52 -6.13 12.23 8.17
CA LEU A 52 -5.91 13.58 8.70
C LEU A 52 -7.18 14.11 9.32
N THR A 53 -7.09 14.55 10.58
CA THR A 53 -8.24 15.09 11.32
C THR A 53 -7.88 16.44 11.92
N LEU A 54 -8.70 17.45 11.67
CA LEU A 54 -8.62 18.73 12.38
C LEU A 54 -9.20 18.56 13.77
N LEU A 55 -8.42 18.93 14.80
CA LEU A 55 -8.85 18.83 16.20
C LEU A 55 -9.62 20.08 16.68
N GLY A 56 -9.82 21.06 15.80
CA GLY A 56 -10.51 22.31 16.09
C GLY A 56 -10.77 23.14 14.83
N PRO A 57 -11.44 24.31 14.97
CA PRO A 57 -11.72 25.19 13.85
C PRO A 57 -10.42 25.78 13.27
N ALA A 58 -10.30 25.76 11.95
CA ALA A 58 -9.18 26.37 11.24
C ALA A 58 -9.52 27.83 10.89
N VAL A 59 -8.94 28.79 11.63
CA VAL A 59 -9.15 30.23 11.44
C VAL A 59 -7.85 30.89 11.02
N VAL A 60 -7.92 31.77 10.00
CA VAL A 60 -6.74 32.48 9.49
C VAL A 60 -6.07 33.29 10.61
N GLY A 61 -4.76 33.11 10.75
CA GLY A 61 -3.96 33.79 11.77
C GLY A 61 -4.01 33.16 13.16
N GLN A 62 -4.71 32.03 13.34
CA GLN A 62 -4.74 31.28 14.60
C GLN A 62 -4.06 29.92 14.46
N GLU A 63 -3.44 29.45 15.53
CA GLU A 63 -2.84 28.12 15.56
C GLU A 63 -3.93 27.04 15.48
N THR A 64 -3.71 26.03 14.64
CA THR A 64 -4.64 24.93 14.40
C THR A 64 -3.91 23.61 14.57
N GLN A 65 -4.54 22.65 15.25
CA GLN A 65 -3.99 21.32 15.46
C GLN A 65 -4.56 20.31 14.45
N VAL A 66 -3.65 19.56 13.83
CA VAL A 66 -3.97 18.47 12.91
C VAL A 66 -3.43 17.17 13.50
N GLN A 67 -4.28 16.17 13.60
CA GLN A 67 -3.90 14.81 13.95
C GLN A 67 -3.69 14.01 12.66
N VAL A 68 -2.57 13.30 12.60
CA VAL A 68 -2.29 12.31 11.54
C VAL A 68 -2.29 10.93 12.16
N VAL A 69 -3.04 10.00 11.56
CA VAL A 69 -3.08 8.60 11.97
C VAL A 69 -2.62 7.74 10.82
N PHE A 70 -1.60 6.93 11.09
CA PHE A 70 -1.10 5.88 10.21
C PHE A 70 -1.30 4.52 10.88
N GLN A 71 -1.86 3.55 10.16
CA GLN A 71 -1.98 2.18 10.63
C GLN A 71 -1.06 1.29 9.80
N ASN A 72 -0.07 0.66 10.47
CA ASN A 72 0.84 -0.27 9.81
C ASN A 72 0.08 -1.53 9.36
N PRO A 73 -0.02 -1.82 8.05
CA PRO A 73 -0.72 -3.00 7.55
C PRO A 73 0.15 -4.27 7.63
N LEU A 74 1.45 -4.14 7.92
CA LEU A 74 2.37 -5.26 7.96
C LEU A 74 2.36 -5.95 9.32
N PRO A 75 2.59 -7.27 9.38
CA PRO A 75 2.68 -8.02 10.63
C PRO A 75 3.96 -7.70 11.43
N GLU A 76 4.89 -6.95 10.84
CA GLU A 76 6.17 -6.56 11.43
C GLU A 76 6.25 -5.05 11.65
N PRO A 77 6.97 -4.59 12.70
CA PRO A 77 7.13 -3.16 12.95
C PRO A 77 7.97 -2.49 11.86
N LEU A 78 7.49 -1.34 11.37
CA LEU A 78 8.25 -0.51 10.43
C LEU A 78 9.46 0.12 11.12
N LYS A 79 10.55 0.27 10.37
CA LYS A 79 11.79 0.91 10.84
C LYS A 79 12.13 2.11 9.96
N GLY A 80 12.57 3.20 10.57
CA GLY A 80 12.96 4.42 9.84
C GLY A 80 11.79 5.15 9.18
N THR A 81 10.60 5.07 9.78
CA THR A 81 9.40 5.72 9.26
C THR A 81 9.50 7.23 9.36
N VAL A 82 9.20 7.94 8.27
CA VAL A 82 9.17 9.41 8.24
C VAL A 82 7.80 9.87 7.76
N LEU A 83 7.12 10.68 8.56
CA LEU A 83 5.92 11.40 8.12
C LEU A 83 6.32 12.79 7.63
N ARG A 84 5.92 13.11 6.40
CA ARG A 84 6.11 14.42 5.79
C ARG A 84 4.76 15.09 5.62
N MET A 85 4.60 16.25 6.24
CA MET A 85 3.41 17.07 6.13
C MET A 85 3.75 18.38 5.43
N GLU A 86 2.98 18.72 4.41
CA GLU A 86 3.12 19.95 3.63
C GLU A 86 1.75 20.53 3.33
N GLY A 87 1.65 21.85 3.33
CA GLY A 87 0.42 22.54 2.95
C GLY A 87 0.73 23.96 2.50
N SER A 88 0.33 24.29 1.27
CA SER A 88 0.48 25.64 0.75
C SER A 88 -0.29 26.62 1.64
N GLY A 89 0.41 27.60 2.22
CA GLY A 89 -0.16 28.57 3.17
C GLY A 89 -0.36 28.06 4.61
N LEU A 90 -0.04 26.80 4.92
CA LEU A 90 -0.22 26.21 6.26
C LEU A 90 1.11 25.88 6.95
N SER A 91 2.09 25.33 6.22
CA SER A 91 3.43 25.06 6.75
C SER A 91 4.48 24.83 5.63
N CYS A 92 5.71 25.28 5.87
CA CYS A 92 6.89 24.78 5.14
C CYS A 92 7.18 23.33 5.58
N PRO A 93 7.81 22.49 4.73
CA PRO A 93 7.99 21.06 5.02
C PRO A 93 8.72 20.84 6.34
N LYS A 94 8.08 20.15 7.30
CA LYS A 94 8.72 19.75 8.56
C LYS A 94 8.73 18.22 8.63
N PRO A 95 9.90 17.57 8.59
CA PRO A 95 9.98 16.13 8.82
C PRO A 95 9.65 15.84 10.29
N VAL A 96 8.74 14.90 10.52
CA VAL A 96 8.46 14.34 11.85
C VAL A 96 8.88 12.88 11.83
N ALA A 97 9.86 12.55 12.66
CA ALA A 97 10.26 11.16 12.90
C ALA A 97 9.20 10.50 13.79
N VAL A 98 8.75 9.30 13.41
CA VAL A 98 7.75 8.51 14.13
C VAL A 98 8.39 7.22 14.64
#